data_AF-A0A9Q8QDG8-F1
#
_entry.id   AF-A0A9Q8QDG8-F1
#
_cell.length_a   1.000
_cell.length_b   1.000
_cell.length_c   1.000
_cell.angle_alpha   90.00
_cell.angle_beta   90.00
_cell.angle_gamma   90.00
#
_symmetry.space_group_name_H-M   'P 1'
#
loop_
_entity.id
_entity.type
_entity.pdbx_description
1 polymer ?
#
loop_
_entity_poly.entity_id
_entity_poly.type
_entity_poly.pdbx_seq_one_letter_code
_entity_poly.pdbx_strand_id
1 'polypeptide(L)'
;MSSNVEQAEVPHQAYDTILTLDFGSQVTHLITRRLRELNVYSEMLPCTTKLADLPFKPKGIILSGGPNSVYEKDAPHADPAFFELGVPILGICYGLQEIGWRLSKDNVIAGTEREYGYAELVPHRHNANVDRLFEGLHETETQVWMSHGDKLGKLPEGFVTIATTQNSPYAGIAHETKPIFGLQFHPEVTHSLRGKDMLKNFAVGICGANPNWNMSNFIDQEIVRIRKLVGDKAQVIGAVSGGVDSTVAAKLMKEAIGDRFHAVLVDNGVMRLNECKQVKETLQQHLGINLTVVDASQKFLGGLKGVEDPEKKRKFIGNTFIDIFEEEAIRIEKAAENTPNAGKVEWFLQGTLYPDVIESISFKGPSSTIKTHHNVGGLPQRMMDGQGLKLIEPLRELFKDEVRALGRQLGINEELVMRHPFPGPGIAIRIIGEVTPERVEIARKADHIFIGMIKEAGLYNKISQAYAGLLTNKMVGVMGDKREEGYIISLRAVVTTDFMTADAYPFDMEFVMKVARRIVNEVEGVANVEYNVTGKPPGTIEMQ
;
A
#
# COMPACT_ATOMS: atom_id res chain seq x y z
N MET A 1 -6.50 33.63 26.90
CA MET A 1 -5.88 34.11 25.64
C MET A 1 -5.41 32.87 24.90
N SER A 2 -6.32 32.28 24.13
CA SER A 2 -6.18 30.94 23.56
C SER A 2 -5.99 31.02 22.05
N SER A 3 -5.26 30.02 21.55
CA SER A 3 -5.24 29.51 20.17
C SER A 3 -4.74 30.46 19.08
N ASN A 4 -3.41 30.53 18.93
CA ASN A 4 -2.74 30.72 17.65
C ASN A 4 -1.55 29.75 17.57
N VAL A 5 -1.87 28.45 17.56
CA VAL A 5 -0.94 27.39 17.14
C VAL A 5 -1.17 27.25 15.63
N GLU A 6 -0.45 28.03 14.82
CA GLU A 6 -0.43 27.84 13.36
C GLU A 6 -0.06 26.38 13.09
N GLN A 7 -0.80 25.70 12.21
CA GLN A 7 -0.75 24.25 12.01
C GLN A 7 0.47 23.84 11.18
N ALA A 8 1.00 22.64 11.42
CA ALA A 8 1.98 22.04 10.50
C ALA A 8 1.18 21.54 9.28
N GLU A 9 1.58 21.95 8.09
CA GLU A 9 0.71 21.81 6.91
C GLU A 9 0.66 20.36 6.41
N VAL A 10 -0.56 19.81 6.29
CA VAL A 10 -0.83 18.53 5.60
C VAL A 10 -0.47 18.68 4.11
N PRO A 11 -0.05 17.64 3.38
CA PRO A 11 0.57 17.85 2.06
C PRO A 11 -0.28 18.63 1.05
N HIS A 12 -1.61 18.52 1.08
CA HIS A 12 -2.49 19.33 0.22
C HIS A 12 -2.45 20.85 0.47
N GLN A 13 -1.88 21.30 1.59
CA GLN A 13 -1.61 22.73 1.85
C GLN A 13 -0.29 23.19 1.23
N ALA A 14 0.68 22.28 1.07
CA ALA A 14 2.00 22.56 0.51
C ALA A 14 2.11 22.29 -1.01
N TYR A 15 1.22 21.47 -1.57
CA TYR A 15 1.26 21.06 -2.97
C TYR A 15 -0.05 21.32 -3.70
N ASP A 16 0.08 21.65 -4.99
CA ASP A 16 -1.05 21.64 -5.91
C ASP A 16 -1.67 20.23 -5.95
N THR A 17 -2.95 20.13 -5.59
CA THR A 17 -3.60 18.84 -5.35
C THR A 17 -4.66 18.55 -6.40
N ILE A 18 -4.57 17.37 -7.03
CA ILE A 18 -5.66 16.79 -7.84
C ILE A 18 -6.48 15.84 -6.97
N LEU A 19 -7.77 16.12 -6.81
CA LEU A 19 -8.68 15.30 -6.00
C LEU A 19 -9.37 14.25 -6.87
N THR A 20 -9.25 12.98 -6.50
CA THR A 20 -10.00 11.88 -7.10
C THR A 20 -11.17 11.48 -6.19
N LEU A 21 -12.39 11.54 -6.71
CA LEU A 21 -13.60 11.06 -6.05
C LEU A 21 -13.88 9.61 -6.48
N ASP A 22 -13.81 8.68 -5.52
CA ASP A 22 -13.93 7.24 -5.75
C ASP A 22 -15.38 6.76 -5.75
N PHE A 23 -15.83 6.26 -6.90
CA PHE A 23 -17.11 5.60 -7.14
C PHE A 23 -17.03 4.07 -7.06
N GLY A 24 -15.85 3.51 -6.73
CA GLY A 24 -15.68 2.11 -6.33
C GLY A 24 -15.15 1.17 -7.36
N SER A 25 -14.46 1.72 -8.36
CA SER A 25 -13.64 0.93 -9.25
C SER A 25 -12.52 0.23 -8.47
N GLN A 26 -12.22 -1.00 -8.85
CA GLN A 26 -11.09 -1.74 -8.28
C GLN A 26 -9.74 -1.07 -8.59
N VAL A 27 -9.70 -0.21 -9.62
CA VAL A 27 -8.48 0.45 -10.11
C VAL A 27 -8.41 1.95 -9.78
N THR A 28 -9.35 2.53 -9.00
CA THR A 28 -9.33 3.97 -8.70
C THR A 28 -8.00 4.44 -8.12
N HIS A 29 -7.41 3.65 -7.21
CA HIS A 29 -6.12 3.95 -6.58
C HIS A 29 -4.97 4.12 -7.59
N LEU A 30 -5.07 3.52 -8.79
CA LEU A 30 -4.09 3.71 -9.85
C LEU A 30 -4.12 5.13 -10.42
N ILE A 31 -5.27 5.83 -10.41
CA ILE A 31 -5.36 7.24 -10.85
C ILE A 31 -4.41 8.09 -10.00
N THR A 32 -4.55 8.01 -8.68
CA THR A 32 -3.66 8.70 -7.74
C THR A 32 -2.21 8.31 -7.98
N ARG A 33 -1.93 7.02 -8.10
CA ARG A 33 -0.56 6.52 -8.35
C ARG A 33 0.05 7.12 -9.62
N ARG A 34 -0.68 7.15 -10.75
CA ARG A 34 -0.19 7.72 -12.01
C ARG A 34 0.06 9.22 -11.90
N LEU A 35 -0.77 9.95 -11.16
CA LEU A 35 -0.56 11.37 -10.90
C LEU A 35 0.71 11.61 -10.06
N ARG A 36 0.92 10.80 -9.02
CA ARG A 36 2.16 10.86 -8.20
C ARG A 36 3.41 10.52 -9.03
N GLU A 37 3.34 9.56 -9.94
CA GLU A 37 4.43 9.25 -10.89
C GLU A 37 4.74 10.40 -11.87
N LEU A 38 3.80 11.33 -12.06
CA LEU A 38 3.97 12.55 -12.84
C LEU A 38 4.46 13.72 -11.97
N ASN A 39 4.85 13.44 -10.72
CA ASN A 39 5.24 14.40 -9.70
C ASN A 39 4.12 15.41 -9.36
N VAL A 40 2.85 15.03 -9.52
CA VAL A 40 1.69 15.83 -9.10
C VAL A 40 1.06 15.20 -7.87
N TYR A 41 0.92 15.97 -6.79
CA TYR A 41 0.25 15.47 -5.59
C TYR A 41 -1.24 15.24 -5.87
N SER A 42 -1.75 14.12 -5.36
CA SER A 42 -3.13 13.71 -5.56
C SER A 42 -3.67 12.99 -4.34
N GLU A 43 -4.91 13.30 -3.98
CA GLU A 43 -5.64 12.62 -2.91
C GLU A 43 -6.88 11.92 -3.47
N MET A 44 -7.29 10.85 -2.81
CA MET A 44 -8.47 10.08 -3.13
C MET A 44 -9.44 10.11 -1.95
N LEU A 45 -10.69 10.51 -2.22
CA LEU A 45 -11.76 10.54 -1.24
C LEU A 45 -12.99 9.80 -1.78
N PRO A 46 -13.90 9.32 -0.92
CA PRO A 46 -15.18 8.77 -1.33
C PRO A 46 -15.96 9.78 -2.18
N CYS A 47 -16.66 9.31 -3.22
CA CYS A 47 -17.56 10.17 -3.98
C CYS A 47 -18.65 10.84 -3.11
N THR A 48 -19.00 10.26 -1.97
CA THR A 48 -20.00 10.78 -1.03
C THR A 48 -19.51 11.96 -0.20
N THR A 49 -18.20 12.26 -0.19
CA THR A 49 -17.61 13.43 0.48
C THR A 49 -18.33 14.70 0.04
N LYS A 50 -18.62 15.60 0.98
CA LYS A 50 -19.19 16.90 0.67
C LYS A 50 -18.09 17.93 0.46
N LEU A 51 -18.28 18.84 -0.50
CA LEU A 51 -17.31 19.91 -0.74
C LEU A 51 -17.13 20.79 0.51
N ALA A 52 -18.20 20.97 1.29
CA ALA A 52 -18.17 21.75 2.52
C ALA A 52 -17.22 21.15 3.60
N ASP A 53 -16.94 19.85 3.54
CA ASP A 53 -16.05 19.16 4.47
C ASP A 53 -14.59 19.18 4.00
N LEU A 54 -14.31 19.70 2.79
CA LEU A 54 -12.97 19.71 2.23
C LEU A 54 -12.17 20.90 2.77
N PRO A 55 -11.02 20.67 3.45
CA PRO A 55 -10.26 21.75 4.07
C PRO A 55 -9.38 22.54 3.08
N PHE A 56 -9.40 22.18 1.80
CA PHE A 56 -8.60 22.80 0.74
C PHE A 56 -9.39 22.90 -0.57
N LYS A 57 -8.88 23.70 -1.52
CA LYS A 57 -9.43 23.78 -2.88
C LYS A 57 -8.52 23.01 -3.86
N PRO A 58 -8.98 21.91 -4.48
CA PRO A 58 -8.18 21.17 -5.45
C PRO A 58 -7.94 22.00 -6.72
N LYS A 59 -6.85 21.72 -7.43
CA LYS A 59 -6.58 22.29 -8.76
C LYS A 59 -7.43 21.66 -9.86
N GLY A 60 -7.87 20.43 -9.66
CA GLY A 60 -8.74 19.70 -10.57
C GLY A 60 -9.35 18.49 -9.88
N ILE A 61 -10.44 17.99 -10.45
CA ILE A 61 -11.22 16.86 -9.90
C ILE A 61 -11.27 15.73 -10.92
N ILE A 62 -11.02 14.50 -10.47
CA ILE A 62 -11.26 13.30 -11.25
C ILE A 62 -12.41 12.51 -10.62
N LEU A 63 -13.44 12.22 -11.40
CA LEU A 63 -14.53 11.32 -11.01
C LEU A 63 -14.19 9.92 -11.53
N SER A 64 -13.95 8.97 -10.64
CA SER A 64 -13.47 7.64 -11.03
C SER A 64 -14.55 6.77 -11.69
N GLY A 65 -14.13 5.62 -12.20
CA GLY A 65 -15.05 4.54 -12.54
C GLY A 65 -15.72 3.93 -11.31
N GLY A 66 -16.72 3.10 -11.55
CA GLY A 66 -17.49 2.41 -10.52
C GLY A 66 -18.29 1.24 -11.12
N PRO A 67 -18.70 0.26 -10.30
CA PRO A 67 -19.39 -0.94 -10.78
C PRO A 67 -20.91 -0.78 -10.87
N ASN A 68 -21.46 0.31 -10.35
CA ASN A 68 -22.90 0.56 -10.30
C ASN A 68 -23.41 1.17 -11.60
N SER A 69 -24.73 1.15 -11.78
CA SER A 69 -25.39 1.91 -12.86
C SER A 69 -25.84 3.27 -12.31
N VAL A 70 -25.51 4.38 -12.99
CA VAL A 70 -25.76 5.73 -12.45
C VAL A 70 -27.23 6.08 -12.22
N TYR A 71 -28.15 5.39 -12.90
CA TYR A 71 -29.59 5.61 -12.77
C TYR A 71 -30.26 4.74 -11.69
N GLU A 72 -29.53 3.85 -11.02
CA GLU A 72 -30.07 3.06 -9.91
C GLU A 72 -30.39 3.94 -8.70
N LYS A 73 -31.41 3.56 -7.93
CA LYS A 73 -31.92 4.35 -6.80
C LYS A 73 -30.86 4.66 -5.74
N ASP A 74 -30.00 3.68 -5.46
CA ASP A 74 -28.97 3.75 -4.43
C ASP A 74 -27.57 3.95 -5.03
N ALA A 75 -27.52 4.46 -6.27
CA ALA A 75 -26.27 4.73 -6.97
C ALA A 75 -25.46 5.83 -6.25
N PRO A 76 -24.13 5.70 -6.17
CA PRO A 76 -23.28 6.71 -5.56
C PRO A 76 -23.21 7.96 -6.44
N HIS A 77 -23.46 9.14 -5.85
CA HIS A 77 -23.37 10.42 -6.55
C HIS A 77 -22.42 11.39 -5.84
N ALA A 78 -21.67 12.15 -6.62
CA ALA A 78 -20.83 13.22 -6.10
C ALA A 78 -21.65 14.42 -5.64
N ASP A 79 -21.19 15.12 -4.60
CA ASP A 79 -21.78 16.38 -4.17
C ASP A 79 -21.88 17.36 -5.36
N PRO A 80 -23.08 17.85 -5.71
CA PRO A 80 -23.25 18.81 -6.78
C PRO A 80 -22.35 20.03 -6.73
N ALA A 81 -21.96 20.47 -5.53
CA ALA A 81 -21.10 21.62 -5.35
C ALA A 81 -19.71 21.46 -6.01
N PHE A 82 -19.22 20.23 -6.20
CA PHE A 82 -17.96 19.99 -6.91
C PHE A 82 -17.99 20.43 -8.38
N PHE A 83 -19.15 20.34 -9.03
CA PHE A 83 -19.31 20.73 -10.44
C PHE A 83 -19.34 22.25 -10.64
N GLU A 84 -19.65 22.99 -9.58
CA GLU A 84 -19.75 24.46 -9.55
C GLU A 84 -18.48 25.13 -9.01
N LEU A 85 -17.47 24.35 -8.58
CA LEU A 85 -16.26 24.86 -7.92
C LEU A 85 -15.35 25.71 -8.83
N GLY A 86 -15.58 25.66 -10.15
CA GLY A 86 -14.82 26.41 -11.15
C GLY A 86 -13.40 25.86 -11.37
N VAL A 87 -13.20 24.57 -11.16
CA VAL A 87 -11.94 23.86 -11.43
C VAL A 87 -12.18 22.80 -12.52
N PRO A 88 -11.16 22.39 -13.29
CA PRO A 88 -11.32 21.34 -14.29
C PRO A 88 -11.79 20.01 -13.73
N ILE A 89 -12.59 19.29 -14.52
CA ILE A 89 -13.17 17.99 -14.14
C ILE A 89 -12.89 16.96 -15.24
N LEU A 90 -12.45 15.77 -14.84
CA LEU A 90 -12.32 14.60 -15.71
C LEU A 90 -13.18 13.46 -15.17
N GLY A 91 -14.17 13.00 -15.94
CA GLY A 91 -14.94 11.80 -15.64
C GLY A 91 -14.36 10.56 -16.32
N ILE A 92 -14.17 9.47 -15.58
CA ILE A 92 -13.69 8.19 -16.10
C ILE A 92 -14.78 7.13 -15.91
N CYS A 93 -15.21 6.49 -16.99
CA CYS A 93 -16.25 5.46 -17.00
C CYS A 93 -17.53 5.92 -16.26
N TYR A 94 -17.78 5.44 -15.03
CA TYR A 94 -18.88 5.93 -14.19
C TYR A 94 -18.84 7.45 -13.98
N GLY A 95 -17.67 8.06 -13.80
CA GLY A 95 -17.55 9.51 -13.68
C GLY A 95 -18.00 10.27 -14.94
N LEU A 96 -17.78 9.69 -16.13
CA LEU A 96 -18.34 10.23 -17.38
C LEU A 96 -19.87 10.09 -17.39
N GLN A 97 -20.40 8.94 -16.96
CA GLN A 97 -21.83 8.71 -16.86
C GLN A 97 -22.50 9.66 -15.86
N GLU A 98 -21.87 9.95 -14.72
CA GLU A 98 -22.33 10.95 -13.72
C GLU A 98 -22.41 12.35 -14.34
N ILE A 99 -21.41 12.77 -15.12
CA ILE A 99 -21.45 14.05 -15.85
C ILE A 99 -22.65 14.08 -16.81
N GLY A 100 -22.83 13.02 -17.61
CA GLY A 100 -23.92 12.94 -18.57
C GLY A 100 -25.29 12.92 -17.91
N TRP A 101 -25.47 12.06 -16.90
CA TRP A 101 -26.74 11.85 -16.20
C TRP A 101 -27.23 13.10 -15.46
N ARG A 102 -26.30 13.86 -14.87
CA ARG A 102 -26.61 15.12 -14.19
C ARG A 102 -27.24 16.16 -15.12
N LEU A 103 -26.83 16.19 -16.40
CA LEU A 103 -27.38 17.10 -17.40
C LEU A 103 -28.72 16.60 -17.92
N SER A 104 -28.85 15.28 -18.14
CA SER A 104 -30.13 14.64 -18.43
C SER A 104 -30.08 13.16 -18.13
N LYS A 105 -31.12 12.64 -17.49
CA LYS A 105 -31.24 11.20 -17.16
C LYS A 105 -31.24 10.31 -18.40
N ASP A 106 -31.65 10.84 -19.55
CA ASP A 106 -31.71 10.13 -20.83
C ASP A 106 -30.36 10.02 -21.53
N ASN A 107 -29.31 10.63 -20.99
CA ASN A 107 -27.97 10.60 -21.60
C ASN A 107 -27.28 9.25 -21.40
N VAL A 108 -27.64 8.48 -20.37
CA VAL A 108 -27.01 7.20 -20.05
C VAL A 108 -27.98 6.06 -20.32
N ILE A 109 -27.49 5.02 -21.00
CA ILE A 109 -28.27 3.82 -21.32
C ILE A 109 -27.58 2.59 -20.75
N ALA A 110 -28.41 1.61 -20.39
CA ALA A 110 -27.93 0.28 -20.01
C ALA A 110 -27.18 -0.36 -21.18
N GLY A 111 -25.97 -0.87 -20.94
CA GLY A 111 -25.23 -1.61 -21.96
C GLY A 111 -25.89 -2.96 -22.24
N THR A 112 -26.27 -3.22 -23.49
CA THR A 112 -26.79 -4.54 -23.91
C THR A 112 -25.69 -5.59 -24.05
N GLU A 113 -24.45 -5.16 -24.30
CA GLU A 113 -23.24 -5.98 -24.29
C GLU A 113 -22.21 -5.29 -23.40
N ARG A 114 -21.56 -6.05 -22.52
CA ARG A 114 -20.49 -5.52 -21.67
C ARG A 114 -19.18 -5.53 -22.46
N GLU A 115 -18.56 -4.37 -22.63
CA GLU A 115 -17.27 -4.27 -23.30
C GLU A 115 -16.16 -4.31 -22.24
N TYR A 116 -15.49 -5.46 -22.18
CA TYR A 116 -14.32 -5.68 -21.34
C TYR A 116 -13.14 -6.07 -22.22
N GLY A 117 -12.14 -5.21 -22.29
CA GLY A 117 -10.91 -5.53 -23.01
C GLY A 117 -10.34 -4.37 -23.82
N TYR A 118 -9.46 -4.72 -24.73
CA TYR A 118 -8.80 -3.77 -25.63
C TYR A 118 -9.79 -3.23 -26.66
N ALA A 119 -9.72 -1.92 -26.88
CA ALA A 119 -10.38 -1.25 -28.00
C ALA A 119 -9.41 -0.28 -28.67
N GLU A 120 -9.62 -0.07 -29.98
CA GLU A 120 -8.92 0.95 -30.75
C GLU A 120 -9.68 2.28 -30.62
N LEU A 121 -9.02 3.28 -30.05
CA LEU A 121 -9.57 4.62 -29.93
C LEU A 121 -9.33 5.41 -31.23
N VAL A 122 -10.32 6.17 -31.68
CA VAL A 122 -10.20 7.09 -32.81
C VAL A 122 -10.39 8.50 -32.27
N PRO A 123 -9.32 9.29 -32.08
CA PRO A 123 -9.42 10.68 -31.63
C PRO A 123 -10.00 11.58 -32.72
N HIS A 124 -10.82 12.56 -32.31
CA HIS A 124 -11.39 13.60 -33.17
C HIS A 124 -10.83 14.95 -32.75
N ARG A 125 -10.28 15.70 -33.71
CA ARG A 125 -9.72 17.05 -33.48
C ARG A 125 -10.79 18.11 -33.73
N HIS A 126 -10.83 19.12 -32.86
CA HIS A 126 -11.78 20.23 -32.92
C HIS A 126 -11.04 21.55 -32.85
N ASN A 127 -10.78 22.03 -31.62
CA ASN A 127 -10.12 23.30 -31.37
C ASN A 127 -9.19 23.18 -30.15
N ALA A 128 -8.34 24.18 -29.98
CA ALA A 128 -7.32 24.18 -28.93
C ALA A 128 -7.85 24.06 -27.49
N ASN A 129 -9.12 24.36 -27.20
CA ASN A 129 -9.69 24.16 -25.86
C ASN A 129 -10.12 22.72 -25.63
N VAL A 130 -10.80 22.15 -26.64
CA VAL A 130 -11.37 20.80 -26.63
C VAL A 130 -10.28 19.72 -26.73
N ASP A 131 -9.23 19.98 -27.52
CA ASP A 131 -8.23 18.97 -27.88
C ASP A 131 -7.14 18.76 -26.82
N ARG A 132 -7.13 19.58 -25.74
CA ARG A 132 -6.05 19.63 -24.72
C ARG A 132 -5.81 18.29 -24.05
N LEU A 133 -6.87 17.52 -23.79
CA LEU A 133 -6.73 16.21 -23.13
C LEU A 133 -5.90 15.22 -23.98
N PHE A 134 -5.96 15.38 -25.31
CA PHE A 134 -5.27 14.53 -26.29
C PHE A 134 -4.10 15.25 -26.98
N GLU A 135 -3.55 16.29 -26.36
CA GLU A 135 -2.34 16.95 -26.82
C GLU A 135 -1.17 15.95 -26.86
N GLY A 136 -0.41 15.93 -27.96
CA GLY A 136 0.71 14.99 -28.15
C GLY A 136 0.32 13.51 -28.39
N LEU A 137 -0.97 13.21 -28.56
CA LEU A 137 -1.44 11.90 -29.03
C LEU A 137 -1.46 11.87 -30.57
N HIS A 138 -0.62 11.05 -31.16
CA HIS A 138 -0.62 10.79 -32.59
C HIS A 138 -1.62 9.67 -32.93
N GLU A 139 -2.00 9.54 -34.20
CA GLU A 139 -2.96 8.51 -34.66
C GLU A 139 -2.47 7.07 -34.48
N THR A 140 -1.18 6.90 -34.18
CA THR A 140 -0.58 5.62 -33.80
C THR A 140 -0.59 5.46 -32.28
N GLU A 141 -0.85 4.25 -31.77
CA GLU A 141 -0.89 3.90 -30.32
C GLU A 141 -2.18 4.27 -29.59
N THR A 142 -3.32 4.12 -30.26
CA THR A 142 -4.64 4.47 -29.71
C THR A 142 -5.31 3.34 -28.92
N GLN A 143 -4.57 2.30 -28.54
CA GLN A 143 -5.13 1.19 -27.77
C GLN A 143 -5.51 1.66 -26.35
N VAL A 144 -6.76 1.38 -25.97
CA VAL A 144 -7.33 1.68 -24.65
C VAL A 144 -7.97 0.45 -24.02
N TRP A 145 -8.11 0.47 -22.70
CA TRP A 145 -8.81 -0.56 -21.94
C TRP A 145 -10.24 -0.12 -21.57
N MET A 146 -11.21 -0.75 -22.23
CA MET A 146 -12.63 -0.58 -21.95
C MET A 146 -13.06 -1.52 -20.83
N SER A 147 -13.81 -0.99 -19.87
CA SER A 147 -14.40 -1.79 -18.79
C SER A 147 -15.73 -1.17 -18.36
N HIS A 148 -16.76 -1.35 -19.18
CA HIS A 148 -18.07 -0.79 -18.87
C HIS A 148 -19.21 -1.70 -19.34
N GLY A 149 -20.28 -1.71 -18.54
CA GLY A 149 -21.60 -2.09 -19.02
C GLY A 149 -22.23 -0.88 -19.67
N ASP A 150 -22.65 0.06 -18.83
CA ASP A 150 -23.35 1.28 -19.26
C ASP A 150 -22.48 2.22 -20.08
N LYS A 151 -23.13 3.01 -20.93
CA LYS A 151 -22.48 4.02 -21.77
C LYS A 151 -23.40 5.20 -22.01
N LEU A 152 -22.84 6.29 -22.53
CA LEU A 152 -23.65 7.38 -23.04
C LEU A 152 -24.46 6.88 -24.26
N GLY A 153 -25.77 7.07 -24.23
CA GLY A 153 -26.66 6.86 -25.37
C GLY A 153 -26.86 8.11 -26.21
N LYS A 154 -26.64 9.29 -25.60
CA LYS A 154 -26.70 10.60 -26.24
C LYS A 154 -25.55 11.47 -25.74
N LEU A 155 -25.07 12.34 -26.62
CA LEU A 155 -24.10 13.36 -26.26
C LEU A 155 -24.77 14.40 -25.34
N PRO A 156 -24.23 14.68 -24.14
CA PRO A 156 -24.78 15.70 -23.26
C PRO A 156 -24.73 17.10 -23.90
N GLU A 157 -25.70 17.95 -23.60
CA GLU A 157 -25.74 19.31 -24.13
C GLU A 157 -24.49 20.12 -23.76
N GLY A 158 -23.93 20.85 -24.74
CA GLY A 158 -22.70 21.64 -24.56
C GLY A 158 -21.40 20.84 -24.65
N PHE A 159 -21.47 19.55 -24.99
CA PHE A 159 -20.32 18.69 -25.22
C PHE A 159 -20.15 18.35 -26.70
N VAL A 160 -18.90 18.04 -27.07
CA VAL A 160 -18.51 17.47 -28.36
C VAL A 160 -17.79 16.14 -28.15
N THR A 161 -17.93 15.22 -29.10
CA THR A 161 -17.19 13.95 -29.09
C THR A 161 -15.74 14.18 -29.51
N ILE A 162 -14.80 13.84 -28.63
CA ILE A 162 -13.35 13.95 -28.90
C ILE A 162 -12.71 12.59 -29.17
N ALA A 163 -13.40 11.48 -28.91
CA ALA A 163 -12.95 10.16 -29.33
C ALA A 163 -14.10 9.15 -29.46
N THR A 164 -13.92 8.17 -30.34
CA THR A 164 -14.84 7.05 -30.57
C THR A 164 -14.12 5.71 -30.51
N THR A 165 -14.82 4.63 -30.18
CA THR A 165 -14.41 3.24 -30.47
C THR A 165 -15.47 2.57 -31.33
N GLN A 166 -15.24 1.32 -31.76
CA GLN A 166 -16.23 0.55 -32.51
C GLN A 166 -17.60 0.44 -31.79
N ASN A 167 -17.59 0.29 -30.46
CA ASN A 167 -18.80 0.04 -29.66
C ASN A 167 -19.25 1.25 -28.82
N SER A 168 -18.44 2.31 -28.76
CA SER A 168 -18.71 3.52 -27.98
C SER A 168 -18.55 4.79 -28.84
N PRO A 169 -19.65 5.37 -29.36
CA PRO A 169 -19.63 6.60 -30.14
C PRO A 169 -19.28 7.85 -29.30
N TYR A 170 -19.24 7.71 -27.98
CA TYR A 170 -18.88 8.78 -27.04
C TYR A 170 -17.76 8.30 -26.12
N ALA A 171 -16.74 7.65 -26.69
CA ALA A 171 -15.61 7.10 -25.94
C ALA A 171 -14.76 8.19 -25.26
N GLY A 172 -14.75 9.39 -25.83
CA GLY A 172 -14.27 10.60 -25.17
C GLY A 172 -15.16 11.78 -25.52
N ILE A 173 -15.48 12.62 -24.52
CA ILE A 173 -16.21 13.87 -24.70
C ILE A 173 -15.49 15.04 -24.02
N ALA A 174 -15.71 16.25 -24.51
CA ALA A 174 -15.27 17.48 -23.85
C ALA A 174 -16.34 18.56 -23.96
N HIS A 175 -16.46 19.39 -22.93
CA HIS A 175 -17.35 20.54 -22.97
C HIS A 175 -16.75 21.62 -23.89
N GLU A 176 -17.58 22.26 -24.71
CA GLU A 176 -17.12 23.24 -25.70
C GLU A 176 -16.40 24.46 -25.08
N THR A 177 -16.88 24.92 -23.91
CA THR A 177 -16.40 26.15 -23.25
C THR A 177 -15.79 25.92 -21.88
N LYS A 178 -16.23 24.90 -21.13
CA LYS A 178 -15.74 24.61 -19.77
C LYS A 178 -14.62 23.55 -19.82
N PRO A 179 -13.68 23.53 -18.86
CA PRO A 179 -12.63 22.51 -18.79
C PRO A 179 -13.16 21.20 -18.18
N ILE A 180 -14.22 20.64 -18.78
CA ILE A 180 -14.87 19.40 -18.34
C ILE A 180 -14.70 18.35 -19.43
N PHE A 181 -14.16 17.21 -19.06
CA PHE A 181 -13.81 16.11 -19.96
C PHE A 181 -14.36 14.79 -19.44
N GLY A 182 -14.53 13.83 -20.34
CA GLY A 182 -15.03 12.52 -20.03
C GLY A 182 -14.42 11.44 -20.90
N LEU A 183 -14.05 10.31 -20.31
CA LEU A 183 -13.48 9.14 -20.98
C LEU A 183 -14.27 7.88 -20.59
N GLN A 184 -14.62 7.05 -21.56
CA GLN A 184 -15.34 5.78 -21.33
C GLN A 184 -14.40 4.60 -21.04
N PHE A 185 -13.08 4.81 -21.17
CA PHE A 185 -12.01 3.85 -20.89
C PHE A 185 -11.18 4.29 -19.68
N HIS A 186 -10.32 3.39 -19.18
CA HIS A 186 -9.46 3.64 -18.02
C HIS A 186 -8.06 4.10 -18.44
N PRO A 187 -7.71 5.40 -18.36
CA PRO A 187 -6.35 5.88 -18.66
C PRO A 187 -5.30 5.49 -17.60
N GLU A 188 -5.71 5.04 -16.42
CA GLU A 188 -4.83 4.72 -15.28
C GLU A 188 -4.15 3.34 -15.38
N VAL A 189 -4.71 2.44 -16.21
CA VAL A 189 -4.17 1.09 -16.41
C VAL A 189 -3.11 1.05 -17.52
N THR A 190 -2.10 0.19 -17.37
CA THR A 190 -1.00 0.05 -18.34
C THR A 190 -1.43 -0.47 -19.71
N HIS A 191 -2.60 -1.10 -19.78
CA HIS A 191 -3.22 -1.58 -21.02
C HIS A 191 -3.62 -0.43 -21.96
N SER A 192 -3.89 0.77 -21.40
CA SER A 192 -4.12 2.00 -22.15
C SER A 192 -2.79 2.70 -22.42
N LEU A 193 -2.22 2.48 -23.61
CA LEU A 193 -0.82 2.80 -23.91
C LEU A 193 -0.45 4.26 -23.63
N ARG A 194 -1.37 5.19 -23.93
CA ARG A 194 -1.17 6.63 -23.76
C ARG A 194 -1.98 7.24 -22.62
N GLY A 195 -2.52 6.39 -21.73
CA GLY A 195 -3.35 6.85 -20.62
C GLY A 195 -2.61 7.76 -19.64
N LYS A 196 -1.33 7.49 -19.37
CA LYS A 196 -0.47 8.35 -18.53
C LYS A 196 -0.30 9.76 -19.12
N ASP A 197 -0.21 9.88 -20.45
CA ASP A 197 -0.12 11.19 -21.10
C ASP A 197 -1.43 11.96 -21.00
N MET A 198 -2.59 11.30 -21.12
CA MET A 198 -3.89 11.92 -20.92
C MET A 198 -4.04 12.46 -19.48
N LEU A 199 -3.61 11.68 -18.47
CA LEU A 199 -3.61 12.13 -17.08
C LEU A 199 -2.64 13.31 -16.86
N LYS A 200 -1.48 13.31 -17.52
CA LYS A 200 -0.53 14.44 -17.51
C LYS A 200 -1.13 15.69 -18.13
N ASN A 201 -1.75 15.56 -19.30
CA ASN A 201 -2.42 16.64 -19.99
C ASN A 201 -3.53 17.24 -19.12
N PHE A 202 -4.31 16.40 -18.43
CA PHE A 202 -5.30 16.88 -17.48
C PHE A 202 -4.66 17.60 -16.28
N ALA A 203 -3.77 16.94 -15.55
CA ALA A 203 -3.25 17.47 -14.29
C ALA A 203 -2.32 18.68 -14.48
N VAL A 204 -1.38 18.61 -15.41
CA VAL A 204 -0.39 19.68 -15.63
C VAL A 204 -0.89 20.67 -16.67
N GLY A 205 -1.34 20.18 -17.82
CA GLY A 205 -1.74 21.05 -18.94
C GLY A 205 -3.06 21.79 -18.71
N ILE A 206 -4.09 21.09 -18.21
CA ILE A 206 -5.45 21.63 -18.04
C ILE A 206 -5.62 22.28 -16.67
N CYS A 207 -5.26 21.57 -15.59
CA CYS A 207 -5.39 22.08 -14.22
C CYS A 207 -4.26 23.05 -13.83
N GLY A 208 -3.13 23.03 -14.54
CA GLY A 208 -1.98 23.87 -14.21
C GLY A 208 -1.30 23.46 -12.90
N ALA A 209 -1.41 22.20 -12.48
CA ALA A 209 -0.75 21.73 -11.27
C ALA A 209 0.76 21.67 -11.48
N ASN A 210 1.51 22.22 -10.53
CA ASN A 210 2.96 22.18 -10.58
C ASN A 210 3.49 20.77 -10.29
N PRO A 211 4.32 20.17 -11.15
CA PRO A 211 4.86 18.83 -10.94
C PRO A 211 6.06 18.86 -9.97
N ASN A 212 5.84 19.29 -8.74
CA ASN A 212 6.85 19.49 -7.71
C ASN A 212 6.78 18.48 -6.54
N TRP A 213 5.89 17.48 -6.63
CA TRP A 213 5.83 16.37 -5.70
C TRP A 213 7.02 15.43 -5.94
N ASN A 214 8.09 15.63 -5.19
CA ASN A 214 9.28 14.78 -5.20
C ASN A 214 9.74 14.50 -3.78
N MET A 215 10.43 13.38 -3.58
CA MET A 215 10.79 12.90 -2.25
C MET A 215 11.74 13.83 -1.49
N SER A 216 12.57 14.61 -2.18
CA SER A 216 13.53 15.51 -1.52
C SER A 216 12.81 16.65 -0.81
N ASN A 217 11.85 17.28 -1.50
CA ASN A 217 11.02 18.33 -0.91
C ASN A 217 10.14 17.77 0.22
N PHE A 218 9.67 16.53 0.07
CA PHE A 218 8.87 15.86 1.07
C PHE A 218 9.65 15.63 2.38
N ILE A 219 10.91 15.18 2.33
CA ILE A 219 11.74 14.95 3.54
C ILE A 219 11.82 16.21 4.40
N ASP A 220 12.17 17.34 3.80
CA ASP A 220 12.39 18.59 4.54
C ASP A 220 11.10 19.09 5.21
N GLN A 221 9.98 19.05 4.49
CA GLN A 221 8.67 19.43 5.01
C GLN A 221 8.21 18.48 6.12
N GLU A 222 8.41 17.17 5.93
CA GLU A 222 7.99 16.15 6.89
C GLU A 222 8.81 16.24 8.19
N ILE A 223 10.12 16.54 8.10
CA ILE A 223 10.96 16.81 9.28
C ILE A 223 10.43 18.01 10.08
N VAL A 224 10.06 19.10 9.41
CA VAL A 224 9.46 20.28 10.07
C VAL A 224 8.13 19.91 10.72
N ARG A 225 7.29 19.13 10.02
CA ARG A 225 6.00 18.66 10.54
C ARG A 225 6.16 17.81 11.79
N ILE A 226 7.07 16.83 11.77
CA ILE A 226 7.37 15.95 12.90
C ILE A 226 7.85 16.78 14.11
N ARG A 227 8.81 17.70 13.92
CA ARG A 227 9.33 18.55 15.00
C ARG A 227 8.23 19.36 15.67
N LYS A 228 7.33 19.93 14.88
CA LYS A 228 6.21 20.74 15.37
C LYS A 228 5.14 19.91 16.09
N LEU A 229 4.81 18.73 15.56
CA LEU A 229 3.81 17.82 16.15
C LEU A 229 4.30 17.25 17.49
N VAL A 230 5.55 16.79 17.53
CA VAL A 230 6.16 16.19 18.73
C VAL A 230 6.56 17.26 19.75
N GLY A 231 6.89 18.47 19.29
CA GLY A 231 7.39 19.54 20.15
C GLY A 231 8.79 19.25 20.70
N ASP A 232 9.20 20.02 21.71
CA ASP A 232 10.59 20.03 22.19
C ASP A 232 10.90 18.94 23.22
N LYS A 233 9.88 18.43 23.94
CA LYS A 233 10.07 17.55 25.10
C LYS A 233 9.53 16.14 24.93
N ALA A 234 8.50 15.94 24.10
CA ALA A 234 7.91 14.61 23.98
C ALA A 234 8.90 13.62 23.37
N GLN A 235 8.83 12.38 23.85
CA GLN A 235 9.57 11.25 23.31
C GLN A 235 8.67 10.41 22.41
N VAL A 236 9.28 9.73 21.44
CA VAL A 236 8.57 8.90 20.48
C VAL A 236 9.12 7.50 20.47
N ILE A 237 8.26 6.51 20.62
CA ILE A 237 8.61 5.09 20.52
C ILE A 237 8.09 4.52 19.21
N GLY A 238 8.82 3.61 18.58
CA GLY A 238 8.41 3.01 17.32
C GLY A 238 8.81 1.56 17.18
N ALA A 239 7.93 0.75 16.60
CA ALA A 239 8.24 -0.62 16.21
C ALA A 239 9.05 -0.65 14.92
N VAL A 240 10.32 -1.04 15.01
CA VAL A 240 11.23 -1.07 13.86
C VAL A 240 11.61 -2.50 13.53
N SER A 241 10.80 -3.12 12.67
CA SER A 241 10.95 -4.51 12.20
C SER A 241 12.16 -4.73 11.28
N GLY A 242 12.75 -3.67 10.72
CA GLY A 242 13.77 -3.76 9.67
C GLY A 242 13.20 -3.98 8.26
N GLY A 243 11.89 -3.89 8.09
CA GLY A 243 11.26 -3.70 6.79
C GLY A 243 11.48 -2.27 6.28
N VAL A 244 11.30 -2.05 4.98
CA VAL A 244 11.56 -0.74 4.35
C VAL A 244 10.74 0.39 4.98
N ASP A 245 9.44 0.20 5.25
CA ASP A 245 8.57 1.26 5.77
C ASP A 245 8.98 1.69 7.17
N SER A 246 9.15 0.73 8.07
CA SER A 246 9.55 1.02 9.46
C SER A 246 10.96 1.58 9.53
N THR A 247 11.86 1.17 8.64
CA THR A 247 13.23 1.70 8.57
C THR A 247 13.28 3.13 8.04
N VAL A 248 12.52 3.44 6.99
CA VAL A 248 12.40 4.80 6.43
C VAL A 248 11.76 5.73 7.45
N ALA A 249 10.67 5.31 8.08
CA ALA A 249 10.01 6.07 9.15
C ALA A 249 10.97 6.32 10.33
N ALA A 250 11.70 5.29 10.77
CA ALA A 250 12.69 5.41 11.84
C ALA A 250 13.81 6.39 11.49
N LYS A 251 14.29 6.37 10.24
CA LYS A 251 15.31 7.30 9.77
C LYS A 251 14.80 8.75 9.74
N LEU A 252 13.58 8.98 9.24
CA LEU A 252 12.94 10.31 9.30
C LEU A 252 12.83 10.83 10.74
N MET A 253 12.41 9.97 11.68
CA MET A 253 12.31 10.36 13.08
C MET A 253 13.68 10.69 13.67
N LYS A 254 14.73 9.94 13.32
CA LYS A 254 16.09 10.24 13.75
C LYS A 254 16.57 11.60 13.22
N GLU A 255 16.32 11.94 11.95
CA GLU A 255 16.66 13.26 11.38
C GLU A 255 15.83 14.40 12.01
N ALA A 256 14.56 14.13 12.33
CA ALA A 256 13.66 15.13 12.88
C ALA A 256 13.92 15.44 14.35
N ILE A 257 14.03 14.42 15.21
CA ILE A 257 14.04 14.59 16.67
C ILE A 257 15.22 13.91 17.38
N GLY A 258 16.16 13.33 16.64
CA GLY A 258 17.39 12.77 17.18
C GLY A 258 17.16 11.65 18.18
N ASP A 259 17.78 11.76 19.35
CA ASP A 259 17.78 10.73 20.39
C ASP A 259 16.47 10.67 21.21
N ARG A 260 15.50 11.54 20.91
CA ARG A 260 14.14 11.44 21.46
C ARG A 260 13.29 10.37 20.76
N PHE A 261 13.78 9.82 19.65
CA PHE A 261 13.19 8.67 18.98
C PHE A 261 13.81 7.36 19.48
N HIS A 262 12.96 6.45 19.95
CA HIS A 262 13.31 5.14 20.47
C HIS A 262 12.80 4.05 19.54
N ALA A 263 13.72 3.49 18.76
CA ALA A 263 13.45 2.35 17.91
C ALA A 263 13.48 1.06 18.75
N VAL A 264 12.39 0.30 18.73
CA VAL A 264 12.26 -0.97 19.43
C VAL A 264 11.97 -2.09 18.44
N LEU A 265 12.76 -3.17 18.51
CA LEU A 265 12.51 -4.43 17.83
C LEU A 265 12.20 -5.50 18.89
N VAL A 266 11.00 -6.07 18.83
CA VAL A 266 10.61 -7.18 19.71
C VAL A 266 10.96 -8.50 19.02
N ASP A 267 11.88 -9.25 19.60
CA ASP A 267 12.06 -10.66 19.23
C ASP A 267 10.95 -11.48 19.87
N ASN A 268 9.93 -11.79 19.05
CA ASN A 268 8.79 -12.59 19.45
C ASN A 268 9.05 -14.09 19.34
N GLY A 269 10.29 -14.52 19.10
CA GLY A 269 10.65 -15.93 18.97
C GLY A 269 10.24 -16.58 17.65
N VAL A 270 9.54 -15.87 16.76
CA VAL A 270 9.07 -16.36 15.43
C VAL A 270 9.58 -15.49 14.27
N MET A 271 10.64 -14.71 14.48
CA MET A 271 11.38 -13.98 13.45
C MET A 271 12.17 -14.91 12.52
N ARG A 272 12.71 -14.44 11.38
CA ARG A 272 13.64 -15.26 10.56
C ARG A 272 14.93 -15.59 11.30
N LEU A 273 15.69 -16.56 10.79
CA LEU A 273 17.00 -16.93 11.35
C LEU A 273 17.93 -15.71 11.35
N ASN A 274 18.50 -15.38 12.51
CA ASN A 274 19.39 -14.22 12.72
C ASN A 274 18.78 -12.84 12.41
N GLU A 275 17.46 -12.74 12.22
CA GLU A 275 16.79 -11.51 11.80
C GLU A 275 17.07 -10.34 12.74
N CYS A 276 16.86 -10.54 14.05
CA CYS A 276 17.02 -9.46 15.03
C CYS A 276 18.46 -8.94 15.10
N LYS A 277 19.43 -9.85 14.98
CA LYS A 277 20.85 -9.50 14.95
C LYS A 277 21.18 -8.68 13.70
N GLN A 278 20.78 -9.17 12.52
CA GLN A 278 21.03 -8.49 11.25
C GLN A 278 20.36 -7.11 11.19
N VAL A 279 19.11 -7.00 11.65
CA VAL A 279 18.39 -5.72 11.70
C VAL A 279 19.10 -4.75 12.64
N LYS A 280 19.51 -5.20 13.84
CA LYS A 280 20.24 -4.36 14.78
C LYS A 280 21.57 -3.86 14.20
N GLU A 281 22.38 -4.77 13.66
CA GLU A 281 23.65 -4.43 13.02
C GLU A 281 23.45 -3.42 11.90
N THR A 282 22.45 -3.64 11.04
CA THR A 282 22.21 -2.77 9.89
C THR A 282 21.75 -1.37 10.33
N LEU A 283 20.75 -1.28 11.21
CA LEU A 283 20.19 0.00 11.65
C LEU A 283 21.16 0.81 12.53
N GLN A 284 21.90 0.15 13.44
CA GLN A 284 22.85 0.84 14.30
C GLN A 284 24.12 1.26 13.54
N GLN A 285 24.74 0.35 12.79
CA GLN A 285 26.03 0.62 12.15
C GLN A 285 25.90 1.51 10.91
N HIS A 286 24.83 1.36 10.13
CA HIS A 286 24.70 2.06 8.85
C HIS A 286 23.82 3.31 8.92
N LEU A 287 22.84 3.35 9.83
CA LEU A 287 21.87 4.46 9.89
C LEU A 287 21.96 5.31 11.15
N GLY A 288 22.77 4.91 12.14
CA GLY A 288 22.90 5.62 13.43
C GLY A 288 21.62 5.60 14.26
N ILE A 289 20.72 4.66 13.99
CA ILE A 289 19.45 4.49 14.72
C ILE A 289 19.71 3.60 15.93
N ASN A 290 19.48 4.12 17.14
CA ASN A 290 19.65 3.33 18.35
C ASN A 290 18.49 2.32 18.50
N LEU A 291 18.71 1.10 18.03
CA LEU A 291 17.73 0.02 18.11
C LEU A 291 17.86 -0.76 19.43
N THR A 292 16.83 -0.71 20.25
CA THR A 292 16.64 -1.60 21.39
C THR A 292 16.01 -2.90 20.92
N VAL A 293 16.64 -4.04 21.20
CA VAL A 293 16.08 -5.36 20.94
C VAL A 293 15.57 -5.94 22.24
N VAL A 294 14.27 -6.23 22.30
CA VAL A 294 13.60 -6.84 23.46
C VAL A 294 13.35 -8.30 23.15
N ASP A 295 14.00 -9.20 23.88
CA ASP A 295 13.72 -10.63 23.79
C ASP A 295 12.47 -10.98 24.59
N ALA A 296 11.40 -11.29 23.88
CA ALA A 296 10.14 -11.77 24.44
C ALA A 296 9.79 -13.17 23.94
N SER A 297 10.75 -13.89 23.36
CA SER A 297 10.54 -15.18 22.68
C SER A 297 9.81 -16.19 23.55
N GLN A 298 10.18 -16.30 24.83
CA GLN A 298 9.54 -17.20 25.80
C GLN A 298 8.07 -16.84 26.08
N LYS A 299 7.75 -15.54 26.17
CA LYS A 299 6.37 -15.05 26.41
C LYS A 299 5.47 -15.41 25.23
N PHE A 300 5.95 -15.16 24.00
CA PHE A 300 5.20 -15.47 22.79
C PHE A 300 5.06 -16.97 22.54
N LEU A 301 6.16 -17.74 22.56
CA LEU A 301 6.12 -19.19 22.33
C LEU A 301 5.30 -19.91 23.40
N GLY A 302 5.36 -19.44 24.66
CA GLY A 302 4.54 -19.96 25.75
C GLY A 302 3.04 -19.75 25.52
N GLY A 303 2.63 -18.57 25.05
CA GLY A 303 1.22 -18.27 24.79
C GLY A 303 0.68 -18.78 23.45
N LEU A 304 1.55 -19.12 22.49
CA LEU A 304 1.17 -19.79 21.24
C LEU A 304 1.00 -21.31 21.38
N LYS A 305 1.42 -21.89 22.51
CA LYS A 305 1.30 -23.33 22.78
C LYS A 305 -0.17 -23.76 22.72
N GLY A 306 -0.45 -24.82 21.95
CA GLY A 306 -1.79 -25.35 21.72
C GLY A 306 -2.72 -24.45 20.89
N VAL A 307 -2.23 -23.33 20.32
CA VAL A 307 -3.05 -22.45 19.48
C VAL A 307 -2.85 -22.82 18.01
N GLU A 308 -3.89 -23.36 17.39
CA GLU A 308 -3.88 -23.76 15.98
C GLU A 308 -4.58 -22.74 15.07
N ASP A 309 -5.66 -22.14 15.58
CA ASP A 309 -6.49 -21.19 14.84
C ASP A 309 -5.69 -19.92 14.45
N PRO A 310 -5.60 -19.58 13.15
CA PRO A 310 -4.85 -18.42 12.66
C PRO A 310 -5.23 -17.11 13.32
N GLU A 311 -6.53 -16.84 13.45
CA GLU A 311 -7.05 -15.58 13.99
C GLU A 311 -6.74 -15.43 15.48
N LYS A 312 -6.81 -16.52 16.25
CA LYS A 312 -6.35 -16.55 17.66
C LYS A 312 -4.85 -16.31 17.78
N LYS A 313 -4.02 -16.94 16.92
CA LYS A 313 -2.56 -16.71 16.91
C LYS A 313 -2.25 -15.24 16.66
N ARG A 314 -2.87 -14.69 15.61
CA ARG A 314 -2.82 -13.30 15.19
C ARG A 314 -3.19 -12.32 16.32
N LYS A 315 -4.36 -12.52 16.94
CA LYS A 315 -4.84 -11.70 18.06
C LYS A 315 -3.94 -11.78 19.28
N PHE A 316 -3.48 -12.98 19.65
CA PHE A 316 -2.56 -13.15 20.77
C PHE A 316 -1.23 -12.42 20.54
N ILE A 317 -0.63 -12.59 19.36
CA ILE A 317 0.63 -11.93 19.00
C ILE A 317 0.46 -10.41 19.05
N GLY A 318 -0.60 -9.88 18.44
CA GLY A 318 -0.89 -8.44 18.46
C GLY A 318 -1.02 -7.87 19.88
N ASN A 319 -1.82 -8.52 20.73
CA ASN A 319 -2.02 -8.09 22.12
C ASN A 319 -0.73 -8.15 22.95
N THR A 320 0.02 -9.25 22.86
CA THR A 320 1.26 -9.45 23.62
C THR A 320 2.33 -8.45 23.18
N PHE A 321 2.36 -8.11 21.89
CA PHE A 321 3.24 -7.08 21.36
C PHE A 321 2.93 -5.71 21.98
N ILE A 322 1.64 -5.35 22.08
CA ILE A 322 1.21 -4.11 22.74
C ILE A 322 1.66 -4.05 24.20
N ASP A 323 1.49 -5.14 24.97
CA ASP A 323 1.91 -5.19 26.37
C ASP A 323 3.42 -4.87 26.51
N ILE A 324 4.25 -5.40 25.61
CA ILE A 324 5.71 -5.16 25.63
C ILE A 324 6.04 -3.70 25.31
N PHE A 325 5.32 -3.07 24.38
CA PHE A 325 5.54 -1.66 24.08
C PHE A 325 5.08 -0.74 25.22
N GLU A 326 4.03 -1.10 25.95
CA GLU A 326 3.63 -0.38 27.18
C GLU A 326 4.72 -0.49 28.27
N GLU A 327 5.28 -1.69 28.46
CA GLU A 327 6.39 -1.92 29.40
C GLU A 327 7.64 -1.10 29.02
N GLU A 328 8.01 -1.07 27.74
CA GLU A 328 9.19 -0.34 27.26
C GLU A 328 8.99 1.18 27.26
N ALA A 329 7.79 1.68 26.99
CA ALA A 329 7.50 3.12 27.12
C ALA A 329 7.78 3.62 28.54
N ILE A 330 7.30 2.91 29.57
CA ILE A 330 7.57 3.24 30.98
C ILE A 330 9.08 3.21 31.27
N ARG A 331 9.78 2.22 30.73
CA ARG A 331 11.23 2.06 30.92
C ARG A 331 12.00 3.24 30.31
N ILE A 332 11.62 3.68 29.12
CA ILE A 332 12.21 4.82 28.42
C ILE A 332 12.00 6.11 29.21
N GLU A 333 10.79 6.36 29.72
CA GLU A 333 10.50 7.53 30.54
C GLU A 333 11.40 7.59 31.79
N LYS A 334 11.47 6.48 32.54
CA LYS A 334 12.32 6.36 33.73
C LYS A 334 13.81 6.56 33.42
N ALA A 335 14.28 6.02 32.30
CA ALA A 335 15.67 6.19 31.88
C ALA A 335 15.99 7.64 31.49
N ALA A 336 15.02 8.38 30.96
CA ALA A 336 15.19 9.76 30.52
C ALA A 336 15.06 10.80 31.63
N GLU A 337 14.45 10.47 32.78
CA GLU A 337 14.13 11.39 33.90
C GLU A 337 15.27 12.33 34.31
N ASN A 338 16.53 11.86 34.25
CA ASN A 338 17.71 12.63 34.67
C ASN A 338 18.61 13.08 33.51
N THR A 339 18.07 13.17 32.30
CA THR A 339 18.79 13.57 31.09
C THR A 339 18.22 14.86 30.48
N PRO A 340 18.95 15.57 29.61
CA PRO A 340 18.38 16.69 28.85
C PRO A 340 17.17 16.32 27.98
N ASN A 341 17.00 15.02 27.69
CA ASN A 341 15.88 14.46 26.93
C ASN A 341 14.70 14.02 27.83
N ALA A 342 14.66 14.45 29.09
CA ALA A 342 13.57 14.13 30.00
C ALA A 342 12.21 14.57 29.42
N GLY A 343 11.29 13.61 29.31
CA GLY A 343 9.97 13.84 28.76
C GLY A 343 9.15 12.56 28.70
N LYS A 344 7.82 12.71 28.63
CA LYS A 344 6.88 11.61 28.51
C LYS A 344 6.97 10.98 27.11
N VAL A 345 6.80 9.67 27.00
CA VAL A 345 6.55 9.00 25.72
C VAL A 345 5.09 9.27 25.35
N GLU A 346 4.87 10.25 24.47
CA GLU A 346 3.52 10.65 24.05
C GLU A 346 3.13 10.12 22.69
N TRP A 347 4.09 9.68 21.88
CA TRP A 347 3.87 9.30 20.49
C TRP A 347 4.33 7.89 20.20
N PHE A 348 3.55 7.20 19.37
CA PHE A 348 3.86 5.90 18.81
C PHE A 348 3.98 6.02 17.29
N LEU A 349 5.15 5.69 16.74
CA LEU A 349 5.43 5.71 15.32
C LEU A 349 4.81 4.50 14.61
N GLN A 350 4.05 4.75 13.55
CA GLN A 350 3.64 3.73 12.59
C GLN A 350 4.09 4.08 11.17
N GLY A 351 4.54 3.06 10.44
CA GLY A 351 4.88 3.17 9.02
C GLY A 351 3.67 2.94 8.11
N THR A 352 2.49 3.43 8.49
CA THR A 352 1.25 3.32 7.70
C THR A 352 1.45 4.00 6.34
N LEU A 353 1.01 3.35 5.27
CA LEU A 353 1.13 3.87 3.90
C LEU A 353 -0.22 4.29 3.32
N TYR A 354 -0.19 4.99 2.20
CA TYR A 354 -1.41 5.48 1.55
C TYR A 354 -2.40 4.38 1.13
N PRO A 355 -1.97 3.21 0.61
CA PRO A 355 -2.88 2.10 0.33
C PRO A 355 -3.66 1.63 1.57
N ASP A 356 -3.05 1.67 2.76
CA ASP A 356 -3.71 1.28 4.00
C ASP A 356 -4.83 2.28 4.33
N VAL A 357 -4.57 3.58 4.14
CA VAL A 357 -5.56 4.67 4.32
C VAL A 357 -6.74 4.50 3.36
N ILE A 358 -6.46 4.22 2.08
CA ILE A 358 -7.48 4.02 1.05
C ILE A 358 -8.44 2.90 1.45
N GLU A 359 -7.92 1.75 1.88
CA GLU A 359 -8.73 0.60 2.26
C GLU A 359 -9.68 0.90 3.44
N SER A 360 -9.30 1.84 4.31
CA SER A 360 -10.10 2.24 5.49
C SER A 360 -11.22 3.26 5.19
N ILE A 361 -11.07 4.06 4.13
CA ILE A 361 -11.97 5.20 3.82
C ILE A 361 -13.03 4.82 2.77
N SER A 362 -12.93 3.65 2.11
CA SER A 362 -13.83 3.23 1.03
C SER A 362 -15.33 3.39 1.35
N PHE A 363 -16.11 3.95 0.41
CA PHE A 363 -17.57 4.16 0.58
C PHE A 363 -18.37 2.86 0.69
N LYS A 364 -17.78 1.71 0.32
CA LYS A 364 -18.36 0.38 0.54
C LYS A 364 -18.16 -0.12 1.98
N GLY A 365 -17.58 0.70 2.86
CA GLY A 365 -17.09 0.32 4.18
C GLY A 365 -15.71 -0.33 4.11
N PRO A 366 -15.04 -0.55 5.27
CA PRO A 366 -13.76 -1.24 5.32
C PRO A 366 -13.89 -2.60 4.64
N SER A 367 -12.99 -2.89 3.68
CA SER A 367 -13.03 -4.13 2.89
C SER A 367 -12.71 -5.32 3.77
N SER A 368 -13.74 -5.86 4.43
CA SER A 368 -13.73 -7.07 5.25
C SER A 368 -12.69 -7.08 6.39
N THR A 369 -12.96 -7.89 7.41
CA THR A 369 -12.18 -8.07 8.64
C THR A 369 -10.76 -8.64 8.45
N ILE A 370 -10.19 -8.55 7.25
CA ILE A 370 -9.01 -9.30 6.79
C ILE A 370 -7.69 -8.61 7.15
N LYS A 371 -7.69 -7.31 7.51
CA LYS A 371 -6.49 -6.60 7.97
C LYS A 371 -6.67 -5.97 9.35
N THR A 372 -6.93 -6.79 10.36
CA THR A 372 -6.96 -6.34 11.77
C THR A 372 -5.58 -5.99 12.35
N HIS A 373 -4.49 -6.05 11.57
CA HIS A 373 -3.12 -5.88 12.08
C HIS A 373 -2.40 -4.64 11.52
N HIS A 374 -2.90 -4.07 10.43
CA HIS A 374 -2.53 -2.73 10.01
C HIS A 374 -3.62 -1.82 10.58
N ASN A 375 -3.35 -1.29 11.77
CA ASN A 375 -4.28 -0.45 12.52
C ASN A 375 -4.46 0.91 11.83
N VAL A 376 -5.12 0.94 10.68
CA VAL A 376 -5.61 2.20 10.08
C VAL A 376 -6.74 2.79 10.94
N GLY A 377 -7.27 2.00 11.89
CA GLY A 377 -8.25 2.40 12.92
C GLY A 377 -7.66 2.99 14.21
N GLY A 378 -6.37 3.31 14.25
CA GLY A 378 -5.74 3.95 15.41
C GLY A 378 -5.04 2.99 16.37
N LEU A 379 -4.34 3.52 17.38
CA LEU A 379 -3.79 2.71 18.48
C LEU A 379 -4.91 1.93 19.18
N PRO A 380 -4.62 0.74 19.73
CA PRO A 380 -5.53 0.09 20.66
C PRO A 380 -5.98 1.09 21.73
N GLN A 381 -7.29 1.14 22.01
CA GLN A 381 -7.86 2.07 23.00
C GLN A 381 -7.10 2.01 24.34
N ARG A 382 -6.60 0.84 24.72
CA ARG A 382 -5.75 0.63 25.90
C ARG A 382 -4.44 1.42 25.88
N MET A 383 -3.77 1.55 24.74
CA MET A 383 -2.54 2.36 24.62
C MET A 383 -2.85 3.85 24.69
N MET A 384 -3.99 4.27 24.11
CA MET A 384 -4.46 5.65 24.19
C MET A 384 -4.88 6.04 25.61
N ASP A 385 -5.75 5.24 26.25
CA ASP A 385 -6.29 5.55 27.57
C ASP A 385 -5.32 5.23 28.71
N GLY A 386 -4.49 4.19 28.54
CA GLY A 386 -3.52 3.75 29.54
C GLY A 386 -2.28 4.64 29.56
N GLN A 387 -1.49 4.61 28.48
CA GLN A 387 -0.24 5.38 28.40
C GLN A 387 -0.45 6.83 27.91
N GLY A 388 -1.60 7.16 27.31
CA GLY A 388 -1.81 8.47 26.69
C GLY A 388 -1.13 8.60 25.32
N LEU A 389 -0.83 7.49 24.65
CA LEU A 389 -0.08 7.51 23.38
C LEU A 389 -0.95 8.01 22.23
N LYS A 390 -0.35 8.86 21.40
CA LYS A 390 -0.88 9.37 20.14
C LYS A 390 -0.13 8.74 18.97
N LEU A 391 -0.77 8.66 17.80
CA LEU A 391 -0.11 8.17 16.60
C LEU A 391 0.66 9.24 15.85
N ILE A 392 1.82 8.86 15.34
CA ILE A 392 2.53 9.61 14.31
C ILE A 392 2.81 8.70 13.11
N GLU A 393 2.31 9.11 11.95
CA GLU A 393 2.32 8.33 10.71
C GLU A 393 2.96 9.15 9.57
N PRO A 394 4.30 9.26 9.50
CA PRO A 394 4.95 10.16 8.56
C PRO A 394 4.90 9.69 7.10
N LEU A 395 4.61 8.41 6.86
CA LEU A 395 4.56 7.81 5.52
C LEU A 395 3.12 7.68 4.99
N ARG A 396 2.14 8.21 5.74
CA ARG A 396 0.71 8.00 5.50
C ARG A 396 0.25 8.40 4.10
N GLU A 397 0.90 9.40 3.51
CA GLU A 397 0.56 9.97 2.19
C GLU A 397 1.38 9.39 1.04
N LEU A 398 2.15 8.33 1.28
CA LEU A 398 3.08 7.73 0.32
C LEU A 398 2.69 6.33 -0.12
N PHE A 399 2.92 6.03 -1.39
CA PHE A 399 2.94 4.69 -1.94
C PHE A 399 4.29 3.99 -1.69
N LYS A 400 4.31 2.67 -1.88
CA LYS A 400 5.48 1.82 -1.58
C LYS A 400 6.72 2.18 -2.42
N ASP A 401 6.53 2.53 -3.68
CA ASP A 401 7.59 3.00 -4.57
C ASP A 401 8.15 4.35 -4.14
N GLU A 402 7.30 5.28 -3.70
CA GLU A 402 7.70 6.55 -3.11
C GLU A 402 8.49 6.36 -1.82
N VAL A 403 8.05 5.47 -0.91
CA VAL A 403 8.80 5.11 0.30
C VAL A 403 10.18 4.54 -0.02
N ARG A 404 10.29 3.72 -1.07
CA ARG A 404 11.60 3.21 -1.53
C ARG A 404 12.48 4.34 -2.08
N ALA A 405 11.92 5.26 -2.87
CA ALA A 405 12.64 6.42 -3.37
C ALA A 405 13.11 7.34 -2.22
N LEU A 406 12.24 7.57 -1.24
CA LEU A 406 12.53 8.30 0.00
C LEU A 406 13.68 7.65 0.77
N GLY A 407 13.64 6.32 0.92
CA GLY A 407 14.70 5.58 1.60
C GLY A 407 16.07 5.74 0.94
N ARG A 408 16.12 5.73 -0.40
CA ARG A 408 17.37 5.99 -1.14
C ARG A 408 17.91 7.39 -0.89
N GLN A 409 17.04 8.40 -0.86
CA GLN A 409 17.44 9.77 -0.56
C GLN A 409 17.93 9.94 0.89
N LEU A 410 17.38 9.17 1.83
CA LEU A 410 17.83 9.13 3.22
C LEU A 410 19.11 8.30 3.44
N GLY A 411 19.75 7.82 2.35
CA GLY A 411 21.00 7.05 2.40
C GLY A 411 20.84 5.61 2.88
N ILE A 412 19.63 5.05 2.83
CA ILE A 412 19.39 3.65 3.20
C ILE A 412 19.88 2.72 2.09
N ASN A 413 20.65 1.70 2.47
CA ASN A 413 21.21 0.72 1.53
C ASN A 413 20.09 0.03 0.71
N GLU A 414 20.34 -0.18 -0.58
CA GLU A 414 19.43 -0.84 -1.52
C GLU A 414 18.96 -2.22 -1.02
N GLU A 415 19.81 -2.98 -0.32
CA GLU A 415 19.41 -4.29 0.24
C GLU A 415 18.27 -4.18 1.26
N LEU A 416 18.24 -3.12 2.06
CA LEU A 416 17.14 -2.85 2.99
C LEU A 416 15.90 -2.31 2.27
N VAL A 417 16.09 -1.44 1.29
CA VAL A 417 15.01 -0.82 0.50
C VAL A 417 14.23 -1.88 -0.29
N MET A 418 14.95 -2.88 -0.82
CA MET A 418 14.40 -3.96 -1.65
C MET A 418 14.03 -5.21 -0.87
N ARG A 419 14.18 -5.22 0.46
CA ARG A 419 13.84 -6.35 1.31
C ARG A 419 12.37 -6.75 1.13
N HIS A 420 12.14 -8.04 0.93
CA HIS A 420 10.79 -8.62 0.88
C HIS A 420 10.03 -8.33 2.17
N PRO A 421 8.71 -8.05 2.09
CA PRO A 421 7.89 -7.85 3.28
C PRO A 421 7.94 -9.10 4.18
N PHE A 422 7.87 -8.86 5.49
CA PHE A 422 7.80 -9.89 6.51
C PHE A 422 6.60 -9.59 7.41
N PRO A 423 5.67 -10.55 7.59
CA PRO A 423 4.45 -10.31 8.35
C PRO A 423 4.74 -10.08 9.83
N GLY A 424 3.93 -9.27 10.52
CA GLY A 424 4.06 -9.02 11.96
C GLY A 424 4.05 -10.30 12.82
N PRO A 425 3.12 -11.25 12.58
CA PRO A 425 3.15 -12.58 13.19
C PRO A 425 4.35 -13.47 12.82
N GLY A 426 5.19 -13.02 11.88
CA GLY A 426 6.38 -13.71 11.43
C GLY A 426 6.11 -15.12 10.92
N ILE A 427 6.96 -16.05 11.33
CA ILE A 427 6.88 -17.47 10.95
C ILE A 427 5.65 -18.16 11.57
N ALA A 428 4.99 -17.58 12.57
CA ALA A 428 3.83 -18.21 13.21
C ALA A 428 2.65 -18.46 12.26
N ILE A 429 2.49 -17.64 11.22
CA ILE A 429 1.48 -17.82 10.16
C ILE A 429 2.01 -18.59 8.93
N ARG A 430 3.29 -18.97 8.96
CA ARG A 430 3.95 -19.85 7.97
C ARG A 430 4.13 -21.26 8.51
N ILE A 431 3.58 -21.55 9.69
CA ILE A 431 3.45 -22.88 10.26
C ILE A 431 1.95 -23.17 10.34
N ILE A 432 1.49 -24.17 9.57
CA ILE A 432 0.09 -24.61 9.61
C ILE A 432 -0.15 -25.38 10.90
N GLY A 433 -1.08 -24.90 11.73
CA GLY A 433 -1.38 -25.49 13.05
C GLY A 433 -0.55 -24.86 14.18
N GLU A 434 -0.23 -25.67 15.19
CA GLU A 434 0.44 -25.21 16.42
C GLU A 434 1.91 -24.82 16.16
N VAL A 435 2.30 -23.70 16.77
CA VAL A 435 3.65 -23.14 16.70
C VAL A 435 4.49 -23.62 17.90
N THR A 436 5.48 -24.46 17.65
CA THR A 436 6.41 -24.98 18.67
C THR A 436 7.85 -24.54 18.38
N PRO A 437 8.75 -24.48 19.38
CA PRO A 437 10.16 -24.12 19.15
C PRO A 437 10.85 -24.98 18.09
N GLU A 438 10.58 -26.28 18.08
CA GLU A 438 11.08 -27.23 17.07
C GLU A 438 10.63 -26.84 15.66
N ARG A 439 9.32 -26.64 15.46
CA ARG A 439 8.75 -26.29 14.14
C ARG A 439 9.23 -24.94 13.65
N VAL A 440 9.38 -23.97 14.56
CA VAL A 440 9.93 -22.65 14.25
C VAL A 440 11.37 -22.77 13.77
N GLU A 441 12.19 -23.56 14.43
CA GLU A 441 13.59 -23.76 14.04
C GLU A 441 13.72 -24.44 12.67
N ILE A 442 12.89 -25.45 12.39
CA ILE A 442 12.84 -26.11 11.08
C ILE A 442 12.44 -25.11 10.00
N ALA A 443 11.36 -24.35 10.21
CA ALA A 443 10.90 -23.35 9.25
C ALA A 443 11.95 -22.25 9.01
N ARG A 444 12.63 -21.79 10.07
CA ARG A 444 13.73 -20.80 9.98
C ARG A 444 14.88 -21.27 9.10
N LYS A 445 15.35 -22.50 9.31
CA LYS A 445 16.45 -23.08 8.53
C LYS A 445 16.07 -23.27 7.07
N ALA A 446 14.88 -23.81 6.82
CA ALA A 446 14.36 -23.96 5.46
C ALA A 446 14.21 -22.61 4.73
N ASP A 447 13.64 -21.58 5.41
CA ASP A 447 13.49 -20.22 4.87
C ASP A 447 14.86 -19.61 4.58
N HIS A 448 15.82 -19.76 5.48
CA HIS A 448 17.18 -19.26 5.30
C HIS A 448 17.87 -19.86 4.07
N ILE A 449 17.76 -21.18 3.87
CA ILE A 449 18.30 -21.85 2.69
C ILE A 449 17.61 -21.33 1.41
N PHE A 450 16.29 -21.28 1.40
CA PHE A 450 15.54 -20.87 0.21
C PHE A 450 15.83 -19.42 -0.20
N ILE A 451 15.77 -18.49 0.76
CA ILE A 451 16.09 -17.08 0.53
C ILE A 451 17.56 -16.90 0.14
N GLY A 452 18.48 -17.63 0.78
CA GLY A 452 19.90 -17.62 0.44
C GLY A 452 20.14 -18.01 -1.03
N MET A 453 19.55 -19.14 -1.46
CA MET A 453 19.67 -19.61 -2.84
C MET A 453 19.02 -18.66 -3.86
N ILE A 454 17.89 -18.01 -3.52
CA ILE A 454 17.27 -16.98 -4.36
C ILE A 454 18.23 -15.78 -4.55
N LYS A 455 18.90 -15.35 -3.48
CA LYS A 455 19.89 -14.26 -3.53
C LYS A 455 21.12 -14.66 -4.36
N GLU A 456 21.68 -15.85 -4.12
CA GLU A 456 22.83 -16.40 -4.87
C GLU A 456 22.54 -16.50 -6.37
N ALA A 457 21.29 -16.81 -6.75
CA ALA A 457 20.86 -16.87 -8.15
C ALA A 457 20.53 -15.49 -8.77
N GLY A 458 20.63 -14.39 -8.01
CA GLY A 458 20.27 -13.04 -8.50
C GLY A 458 18.78 -12.86 -8.78
N LEU A 459 17.92 -13.68 -8.18
CA LEU A 459 16.47 -13.69 -8.42
C LEU A 459 15.69 -12.83 -7.42
N TYR A 460 16.31 -12.43 -6.30
CA TYR A 460 15.62 -11.78 -5.18
C TYR A 460 14.81 -10.53 -5.59
N ASN A 461 15.39 -9.66 -6.40
CA ASN A 461 14.75 -8.41 -6.85
C ASN A 461 13.70 -8.63 -7.97
N LYS A 462 13.64 -9.82 -8.55
CA LYS A 462 12.60 -10.21 -9.53
C LYS A 462 11.35 -10.76 -8.87
N ILE A 463 11.42 -11.03 -7.56
CA ILE A 463 10.34 -11.63 -6.78
C ILE A 463 9.83 -10.58 -5.81
N SER A 464 8.51 -10.43 -5.70
CA SER A 464 7.91 -9.46 -4.78
C SER A 464 7.94 -9.94 -3.33
N GLN A 465 7.74 -11.25 -3.13
CA GLN A 465 7.87 -11.91 -1.83
C GLN A 465 8.18 -13.40 -1.99
N ALA A 466 9.11 -13.92 -1.18
CA ALA A 466 9.37 -15.36 -1.04
C ALA A 466 9.50 -15.79 0.42
N TYR A 467 9.17 -17.04 0.70
CA TYR A 467 9.40 -17.71 1.99
C TYR A 467 9.30 -19.24 1.89
N ALA A 468 9.82 -19.92 2.91
CA ALA A 468 9.53 -21.33 3.17
C ALA A 468 8.64 -21.47 4.42
N GLY A 469 7.54 -22.19 4.30
CA GLY A 469 6.62 -22.52 5.39
C GLY A 469 6.62 -24.00 5.72
N LEU A 470 6.05 -24.37 6.87
CA LEU A 470 5.98 -25.74 7.37
C LEU A 470 4.52 -26.21 7.45
N LEU A 471 4.26 -27.38 6.86
CA LEU A 471 3.03 -28.14 7.08
C LEU A 471 3.28 -29.13 8.23
N THR A 472 2.37 -29.18 9.19
CA THR A 472 2.51 -30.04 10.38
C THR A 472 2.21 -31.52 10.13
N ASN A 473 1.62 -31.84 8.97
CA ASN A 473 1.52 -33.22 8.50
C ASN A 473 2.91 -33.77 8.20
N LYS A 474 3.11 -35.04 8.55
CA LYS A 474 4.35 -35.76 8.23
C LYS A 474 4.18 -36.60 6.98
N MET A 475 5.26 -36.72 6.22
CA MET A 475 5.35 -37.61 5.06
C MET A 475 6.52 -38.57 5.26
N VAL A 476 6.37 -39.77 4.74
CA VAL A 476 7.42 -40.78 4.74
C VAL A 476 8.52 -40.36 3.77
N GLY A 477 9.76 -40.37 4.25
CA GLY A 477 10.98 -40.24 3.46
C GLY A 477 11.92 -41.42 3.69
N VAL A 478 12.93 -41.52 2.84
CA VAL A 478 14.07 -42.41 3.03
C VAL A 478 15.28 -41.52 3.29
N MET A 479 15.70 -41.44 4.55
CA MET A 479 16.80 -40.60 5.00
C MET A 479 17.98 -41.52 5.31
N GLY A 480 19.00 -41.51 4.45
CA GLY A 480 20.03 -42.56 4.44
C GLY A 480 19.43 -43.91 4.01
N ASP A 481 19.59 -44.94 4.83
CA ASP A 481 19.07 -46.30 4.58
C ASP A 481 17.80 -46.62 5.39
N LYS A 482 17.24 -45.65 6.12
CA LYS A 482 16.08 -45.86 7.01
C LYS A 482 14.86 -45.10 6.52
N ARG A 483 13.70 -45.76 6.68
CA ARG A 483 12.39 -45.14 6.48
C ARG A 483 12.07 -44.29 7.71
N GLU A 484 11.86 -43.00 7.50
CA GLU A 484 11.54 -42.04 8.55
C GLU A 484 10.36 -41.16 8.15
N GLU A 485 9.66 -40.59 9.13
CA GLU A 485 8.59 -39.61 8.90
C GLU A 485 9.07 -38.23 9.30
N GLY A 486 9.05 -37.29 8.35
CA GLY A 486 9.45 -35.90 8.56
C GLY A 486 8.37 -34.92 8.09
N TYR A 487 8.54 -33.66 8.45
CA TYR A 487 7.66 -32.57 8.05
C TYR A 487 7.82 -32.24 6.56
N ILE A 488 6.81 -31.53 6.04
CA ILE A 488 6.77 -31.04 4.67
C ILE A 488 7.02 -29.53 4.68
N ILE A 489 7.95 -29.07 3.84
CA ILE A 489 8.21 -27.64 3.61
C ILE A 489 7.47 -27.19 2.35
N SER A 490 6.68 -26.13 2.47
CA SER A 490 6.01 -25.48 1.34
C SER A 490 6.76 -24.21 0.94
N LEU A 491 7.38 -24.24 -0.23
CA LEU A 491 8.06 -23.08 -0.81
C LEU A 491 7.04 -22.16 -1.47
N ARG A 492 7.15 -20.85 -1.23
CA ARG A 492 6.28 -19.83 -1.82
C ARG A 492 7.11 -18.69 -2.38
N ALA A 493 6.88 -18.32 -3.63
CA ALA A 493 7.41 -17.09 -4.21
C ALA A 493 6.38 -16.51 -5.17
N VAL A 494 6.20 -15.19 -5.15
CA VAL A 494 5.19 -14.50 -5.97
C VAL A 494 5.73 -13.23 -6.60
N VAL A 495 5.15 -12.88 -7.74
CA VAL A 495 5.31 -11.58 -8.41
C VAL A 495 4.00 -10.83 -8.41
N THR A 496 4.08 -9.54 -8.11
CA THR A 496 2.91 -8.66 -8.01
C THR A 496 3.30 -7.20 -8.15
N THR A 497 2.38 -6.40 -8.69
CA THR A 497 2.47 -4.94 -8.81
C THR A 497 1.82 -4.18 -7.65
N ASP A 498 0.88 -4.80 -6.92
CA ASP A 498 0.03 -4.15 -5.92
C ASP A 498 -0.33 -5.01 -4.69
N PHE A 499 0.11 -6.27 -4.64
CA PHE A 499 -0.24 -7.30 -3.65
C PHE A 499 -1.75 -7.63 -3.57
N MET A 500 -2.60 -7.07 -4.42
CA MET A 500 -4.01 -7.38 -4.54
C MET A 500 -4.23 -8.58 -5.46
N THR A 501 -3.44 -8.66 -6.53
CA THR A 501 -3.29 -9.87 -7.37
C THR A 501 -1.83 -10.32 -7.37
N ALA A 502 -1.56 -11.61 -7.51
CA ALA A 502 -0.20 -12.11 -7.56
C ALA A 502 -0.11 -13.46 -8.28
N ASP A 503 0.92 -13.62 -9.11
CA ASP A 503 1.24 -14.90 -9.75
C ASP A 503 2.37 -15.60 -9.02
N ALA A 504 2.34 -16.93 -9.01
CA ALA A 504 3.47 -17.72 -8.51
C ALA A 504 4.70 -17.47 -9.42
N TYR A 505 5.87 -17.29 -8.81
CA TYR A 505 7.08 -17.06 -9.59
C TYR A 505 7.47 -18.33 -10.36
N PRO A 506 7.65 -18.28 -11.69
CA PRO A 506 7.94 -19.46 -12.48
C PRO A 506 9.44 -19.81 -12.39
N PHE A 507 9.87 -20.43 -11.29
CA PHE A 507 11.24 -20.95 -11.18
C PHE A 507 11.49 -22.04 -12.22
N ASP A 508 12.73 -22.10 -12.71
CA ASP A 508 13.22 -23.30 -13.38
C ASP A 508 13.13 -24.49 -12.43
N MET A 509 12.55 -25.62 -12.89
CA MET A 509 12.40 -26.80 -12.04
C MET A 509 13.74 -27.31 -11.50
N GLU A 510 14.84 -27.07 -12.23
CA GLU A 510 16.19 -27.38 -11.74
C GLU A 510 16.54 -26.59 -10.46
N PHE A 511 16.16 -25.30 -10.38
CA PHE A 511 16.36 -24.49 -9.18
C PHE A 511 15.55 -25.06 -8.01
N VAL A 512 14.27 -25.37 -8.23
CA VAL A 512 13.39 -25.93 -7.18
C VAL A 512 13.93 -27.27 -6.67
N MET A 513 14.39 -28.15 -7.56
CA MET A 513 15.00 -29.44 -7.17
C MET A 513 16.29 -29.25 -6.37
N LYS A 514 17.13 -28.26 -6.71
CA LYS A 514 18.34 -27.94 -5.94
C LYS A 514 18.00 -27.44 -4.53
N VAL A 515 17.03 -26.53 -4.41
CA VAL A 515 16.53 -26.04 -3.11
C VAL A 515 15.98 -27.19 -2.29
N ALA A 516 15.11 -28.02 -2.87
CA ALA A 516 14.50 -29.16 -2.19
C ALA A 516 15.54 -30.13 -1.64
N ARG A 517 16.53 -30.50 -2.46
CA ARG A 517 17.64 -31.38 -2.04
C ARG A 517 18.42 -30.78 -0.88
N ARG A 518 18.70 -29.48 -0.93
CA ARG A 518 19.47 -28.79 0.11
C ARG A 518 18.70 -28.75 1.43
N ILE A 519 17.40 -28.41 1.39
CA ILE A 519 16.54 -28.40 2.58
C ILE A 519 16.44 -29.78 3.20
N VAL A 520 16.16 -30.84 2.43
CA VAL A 520 16.05 -32.21 2.95
C VAL A 520 17.36 -32.70 3.57
N ASN A 521 18.51 -32.35 2.96
CA ASN A 521 19.81 -32.81 3.46
C ASN A 521 20.33 -32.02 4.67
N GLU A 522 20.01 -30.73 4.77
CA GLU A 522 20.59 -29.83 5.79
C GLU A 522 19.63 -29.55 6.96
N VAL A 523 18.32 -29.77 6.80
CA VAL A 523 17.31 -29.46 7.83
C VAL A 523 16.76 -30.76 8.43
N GLU A 524 17.24 -31.08 9.62
CA GLU A 524 16.77 -32.23 10.40
C GLU A 524 15.25 -32.18 10.62
N GLY A 525 14.59 -33.33 10.43
CA GLY A 525 13.15 -33.46 10.60
C GLY A 525 12.31 -33.10 9.37
N VAL A 526 12.92 -32.72 8.24
CA VAL A 526 12.21 -32.50 6.96
C VAL A 526 12.35 -33.72 6.06
N ALA A 527 11.22 -34.23 5.53
CA ALA A 527 11.22 -35.37 4.61
C ALA A 527 10.78 -35.00 3.19
N ASN A 528 10.07 -33.87 3.01
CA ASN A 528 9.51 -33.49 1.73
C ASN A 528 9.49 -31.96 1.53
N VAL A 529 9.56 -31.54 0.28
CA VAL A 529 9.50 -30.13 -0.13
C VAL A 529 8.58 -30.01 -1.33
N GLU A 530 7.62 -29.08 -1.26
CA GLU A 530 6.70 -28.74 -2.34
C GLU A 530 6.84 -27.26 -2.73
N TYR A 531 6.33 -26.89 -3.91
CA TYR A 531 6.25 -25.49 -4.37
C TYR A 531 4.81 -25.09 -4.64
N ASN A 532 4.34 -24.03 -3.99
CA ASN A 532 2.98 -23.54 -4.13
C ASN A 532 2.84 -22.65 -5.38
N VAL A 533 2.22 -23.21 -6.41
CA VAL A 533 1.98 -22.59 -7.73
C VAL A 533 0.66 -21.82 -7.84
N THR A 534 -0.12 -21.71 -6.76
CA THR A 534 -1.46 -21.09 -6.79
C THR A 534 -1.38 -19.57 -6.81
N GLY A 535 -2.01 -18.92 -7.80
CA GLY A 535 -2.11 -17.46 -7.85
C GLY A 535 -3.05 -16.87 -6.79
N LYS A 536 -3.00 -15.55 -6.64
CA LYS A 536 -3.97 -14.73 -5.90
C LYS A 536 -4.76 -13.91 -6.93
N PRO A 537 -6.07 -14.17 -7.13
CA PRO A 537 -6.90 -15.29 -6.62
C PRO A 537 -6.60 -16.65 -7.31
N PRO A 538 -7.09 -17.81 -6.80
CA PRO A 538 -8.00 -17.99 -5.66
C PRO A 538 -7.31 -18.09 -4.29
N GLY A 539 -5.99 -18.26 -4.25
CA GLY A 539 -5.23 -18.34 -3.01
C GLY A 539 -4.87 -16.96 -2.44
N THR A 540 -4.14 -16.98 -1.33
CA THR A 540 -3.47 -15.81 -0.74
C THR A 540 -1.96 -15.93 -0.88
N ILE A 541 -1.22 -14.86 -0.54
CA ILE A 541 0.25 -14.90 -0.56
C ILE A 541 0.77 -15.71 0.63
N GLU A 542 0.32 -15.39 1.84
CA GLU A 542 0.63 -16.11 3.09
C GLU A 542 -0.24 -17.38 3.24
N MET A 543 0.19 -18.32 4.08
CA MET A 543 -0.48 -19.61 4.29
C MET A 543 -1.68 -19.54 5.24
N GLN A 544 -1.73 -18.51 6.11
CA GLN A 544 -2.72 -18.28 7.15
C GLN A 544 -2.90 -16.79 7.41
#